data_AF-A0A6J1WBF4-F1
#
_entry.id   AF-A0A6J1WBF4-F1
#
_cell.length_a   1.000
_cell.length_b   1.000
_cell.length_c   1.000
_cell.angle_alpha   90.00
_cell.angle_beta   90.00
_cell.angle_gamma   90.00
#
_symmetry.space_group_name_H-M   'P 1'
#
loop_
_entity.id
_entity.type
_entity.pdbx_description
1 polymer ?
#
loop_
_entity_poly.entity_id
_entity_poly.type
_entity_poly.pdbx_seq_one_letter_code
_entity_poly.pdbx_strand_id
1 'polypeptide(L)'
;MEMRRHKTRGTSFLTYWIFLLQMLESAHRGAEGHGRLMDPPARNSMWRFGFPNPVNYNDNELFCGGYAVQWEQNGGKCGVCGDADHLTVPRPHEAGGMYGKGIITRHYSVGQEIEVEVELTANHLGTFVMKLCPNNNPKQEATQECFDRYPLYISGTREDRFLIPLDTEKKEIFRYRVRLPPYVTCTQCVLQWTYYTGNMWGICANGTEAVGCGRSETFRNCADISVVTSTGGVPPAFVGNNLRDNPYQLFYRDYSMPQTVYPLIVRKMPYDARKASLQVISNDISDTEEDISEPIVIRYNLYCVSCMVKVWAVHGMG
;
A
#
# COMPACT_ATOMS: atom_id res chain seq x y z
N MET A 1 48.42 -48.32 -35.42
CA MET A 1 48.68 -47.35 -34.34
C MET A 1 48.48 -45.97 -34.95
N GLU A 2 47.28 -45.42 -34.85
CA GLU A 2 46.89 -44.17 -35.53
C GLU A 2 46.69 -43.08 -34.48
N MET A 3 47.63 -42.12 -34.42
CA MET A 3 47.57 -41.01 -33.49
C MET A 3 46.61 -39.93 -34.00
N ARG A 4 45.43 -39.82 -33.38
CA ARG A 4 44.55 -38.65 -33.58
C ARG A 4 45.06 -37.48 -32.75
N ARG A 5 45.54 -36.43 -33.45
CA ARG A 5 45.93 -35.14 -32.89
C ARG A 5 44.67 -34.35 -32.51
N HIS A 6 44.44 -34.13 -31.22
CA HIS A 6 43.38 -33.23 -30.75
C HIS A 6 43.81 -31.77 -30.92
N LYS A 7 43.06 -31.01 -31.73
CA LYS A 7 43.24 -29.57 -31.92
C LYS A 7 42.48 -28.84 -30.81
N THR A 8 43.18 -28.28 -29.84
CA THR A 8 42.60 -27.44 -28.79
C THR A 8 42.10 -26.13 -29.40
N ARG A 9 40.79 -25.90 -29.29
CA ARG A 9 40.12 -24.69 -29.79
C ARG A 9 40.19 -23.65 -28.67
N GLY A 10 41.13 -22.71 -28.77
CA GLY A 10 41.26 -21.60 -27.82
C GLY A 10 40.01 -20.71 -27.86
N THR A 11 39.45 -20.43 -26.68
CA THR A 11 38.37 -19.46 -26.50
C THR A 11 38.87 -18.05 -26.85
N SER A 12 38.11 -17.32 -27.67
CA SER A 12 38.51 -16.01 -28.20
C SER A 12 38.42 -14.93 -27.12
N PHE A 13 39.40 -14.02 -27.04
CA PHE A 13 39.33 -12.83 -26.16
C PHE A 13 38.04 -12.04 -26.35
N LEU A 14 37.48 -12.02 -27.58
CA LEU A 14 36.22 -11.37 -27.89
C LEU A 14 35.03 -11.98 -27.14
N THR A 15 35.03 -13.31 -26.94
CA THR A 15 33.99 -13.98 -26.16
C THR A 15 34.06 -13.60 -24.68
N TYR A 16 35.27 -13.42 -24.13
CA TYR A 16 35.43 -13.02 -22.72
C TYR A 16 34.92 -11.59 -22.47
N TRP A 17 35.21 -10.66 -23.39
CA TRP A 17 34.71 -9.28 -23.31
C TRP A 17 33.18 -9.17 -23.46
N ILE A 18 32.58 -9.97 -24.35
CA ILE A 18 31.12 -10.01 -24.50
C ILE A 18 30.46 -10.60 -23.24
N PHE A 19 31.04 -11.65 -22.65
CA PHE A 19 30.55 -12.20 -21.39
C PHE A 19 30.70 -11.20 -20.24
N LEU A 20 31.79 -10.45 -20.16
CA LEU A 20 31.99 -9.43 -19.12
C LEU A 20 31.00 -8.26 -19.24
N LEU A 21 30.72 -7.81 -20.47
CA LEU A 21 29.71 -6.78 -20.75
C LEU A 21 28.28 -7.26 -20.44
N GLN A 22 27.94 -8.51 -20.78
CA GLN A 22 26.64 -9.11 -20.41
C GLN A 22 26.48 -9.27 -18.89
N MET A 23 27.56 -9.57 -18.16
CA MET A 23 27.53 -9.64 -16.70
C MET A 23 27.40 -8.25 -16.05
N LEU A 24 27.99 -7.20 -16.64
CA LEU A 24 27.82 -5.82 -16.17
C LEU A 24 26.41 -5.26 -16.45
N GLU A 25 25.81 -5.56 -17.60
CA GLU A 25 24.43 -5.13 -17.91
C GLU A 25 23.36 -5.86 -17.07
N SER A 26 23.65 -7.07 -16.58
CA SER A 26 22.73 -7.83 -15.73
C SER A 26 22.71 -7.37 -14.26
N ALA A 27 23.59 -6.44 -13.87
CA ALA A 27 23.82 -6.14 -12.45
C ALA A 27 22.86 -5.11 -11.81
N HIS A 28 21.95 -4.46 -12.55
CA HIS A 28 21.23 -3.28 -11.99
C HIS A 28 19.72 -3.19 -12.30
N ARG A 29 19.04 -4.29 -12.62
CA ARG A 29 17.57 -4.30 -12.58
C ARG A 29 17.11 -4.71 -11.18
N GLY A 30 17.26 -3.79 -10.23
CA GLY A 30 16.57 -3.89 -8.94
C GLY A 30 15.08 -4.08 -9.23
N ALA A 31 14.54 -5.23 -8.87
CA ALA A 31 13.12 -5.48 -9.01
C ALA A 31 12.42 -4.65 -7.92
N GLU A 32 11.88 -3.50 -8.31
CA GLU A 32 11.30 -2.52 -7.42
C GLU A 32 9.97 -3.04 -6.85
N GLY A 33 9.86 -3.09 -5.53
CA GLY A 33 8.63 -3.37 -4.84
C GLY A 33 7.62 -2.26 -4.96
N HIS A 34 6.37 -2.61 -4.77
CA HIS A 34 5.31 -1.62 -4.85
C HIS A 34 4.18 -2.05 -3.94
N GLY A 35 3.92 -1.25 -2.91
CA GLY A 35 2.94 -1.56 -1.89
C GLY A 35 2.35 -0.31 -1.25
N ARG A 36 1.12 -0.42 -0.80
CA ARG A 36 0.41 0.65 -0.09
C ARG A 36 -0.49 0.12 1.01
N LEU A 37 -0.60 0.90 2.08
CA LEU A 37 -1.58 0.69 3.15
C LEU A 37 -2.94 1.26 2.71
N MET A 38 -3.92 0.38 2.61
CA MET A 38 -5.27 0.69 2.13
C MET A 38 -6.27 0.84 3.28
N ASP A 39 -6.11 0.10 4.39
CA ASP A 39 -6.94 0.27 5.59
C ASP A 39 -6.08 0.16 6.86
N PRO A 40 -6.05 1.18 7.75
CA PRO A 40 -6.60 2.52 7.54
C PRO A 40 -5.97 3.22 6.32
N PRO A 41 -6.73 3.97 5.50
CA PRO A 41 -6.18 4.64 4.33
C PRO A 41 -5.00 5.54 4.69
N ALA A 42 -3.84 5.28 4.09
CA ALA A 42 -2.66 6.11 4.29
C ALA A 42 -2.69 7.40 3.46
N ARG A 43 -1.94 8.43 3.89
CA ARG A 43 -1.90 9.78 3.30
C ARG A 43 -1.76 9.79 1.78
N ASN A 44 -0.95 8.89 1.24
CA ASN A 44 -0.70 8.64 -0.18
C ASN A 44 -1.91 8.04 -0.93
N SER A 45 -2.70 7.20 -0.26
CA SER A 45 -3.81 6.45 -0.86
C SER A 45 -5.19 7.00 -0.51
N MET A 46 -5.29 8.01 0.37
CA MET A 46 -6.54 8.65 0.79
C MET A 46 -7.46 9.04 -0.39
N TRP A 47 -6.90 9.55 -1.49
CA TRP A 47 -7.66 9.94 -2.68
C TRP A 47 -8.45 8.76 -3.29
N ARG A 48 -7.99 7.52 -3.10
CA ARG A 48 -8.68 6.31 -3.57
C ARG A 48 -10.00 6.04 -2.85
N PHE A 49 -10.21 6.70 -1.73
CA PHE A 49 -11.42 6.58 -0.90
C PHE A 49 -12.25 7.87 -0.96
N GLY A 50 -11.90 8.83 -1.83
CA GLY A 50 -12.63 10.09 -1.98
C GLY A 50 -12.25 11.20 -0.99
N PHE A 51 -11.31 10.96 -0.07
CA PHE A 51 -10.79 12.03 0.79
C PHE A 51 -10.18 13.18 -0.04
N PRO A 52 -10.19 14.43 0.47
CA PRO A 52 -9.74 15.62 -0.26
C PRO A 52 -8.21 15.77 -0.31
N ASN A 53 -7.49 14.66 -0.44
CA ASN A 53 -6.06 14.63 -0.71
C ASN A 53 -5.81 14.76 -2.21
N PRO A 54 -4.71 15.42 -2.64
CA PRO A 54 -4.31 15.40 -4.05
C PRO A 54 -4.16 13.96 -4.54
N VAL A 55 -4.50 13.72 -5.80
CA VAL A 55 -4.34 12.40 -6.41
C VAL A 55 -2.86 12.05 -6.49
N ASN A 56 -2.48 10.87 -6.00
CA ASN A 56 -1.15 10.30 -6.16
C ASN A 56 -1.27 8.95 -6.90
N TYR A 57 -0.93 8.94 -8.19
CA TYR A 57 -1.00 7.71 -9.00
C TYR A 57 0.07 6.69 -8.63
N ASN A 58 1.16 7.14 -8.00
CA ASN A 58 2.31 6.36 -7.54
C ASN A 58 2.24 6.17 -6.02
N ASP A 59 1.03 6.10 -5.48
CA ASP A 59 0.83 5.92 -4.04
C ASP A 59 1.33 4.56 -3.51
N ASN A 60 1.72 3.64 -4.38
CA ASN A 60 2.39 2.38 -4.06
C ASN A 60 3.93 2.47 -4.07
N GLU A 61 4.51 3.65 -4.29
CA GLU A 61 5.97 3.88 -4.46
C GLU A 61 6.56 4.72 -3.31
N LEU A 62 6.06 4.56 -2.09
CA LEU A 62 6.66 5.21 -0.90
C LEU A 62 7.81 4.39 -0.32
N PHE A 63 8.78 4.14 -1.18
CA PHE A 63 9.97 3.30 -1.04
C PHE A 63 11.25 4.02 -0.58
N CYS A 64 11.14 5.08 0.23
CA CYS A 64 12.28 5.85 0.73
C CYS A 64 13.15 6.51 -0.36
N GLY A 65 12.58 6.72 -1.56
CA GLY A 65 13.29 7.20 -2.75
C GLY A 65 13.94 6.11 -3.61
N GLY A 66 13.74 4.84 -3.27
CA GLY A 66 14.36 3.69 -3.92
C GLY A 66 15.62 3.21 -3.21
N TYR A 67 15.99 1.95 -3.46
CA TYR A 67 17.07 1.27 -2.74
C TYR A 67 18.40 2.05 -2.72
N ALA A 68 18.87 2.50 -3.89
CA ALA A 68 20.16 3.21 -4.00
C ALA A 68 20.14 4.56 -3.27
N VAL A 69 19.02 5.29 -3.35
CA VAL A 69 18.85 6.57 -2.65
C VAL A 69 18.84 6.35 -1.14
N GLN A 70 18.09 5.37 -0.66
CA GLN A 70 18.05 5.05 0.76
C GLN A 70 19.42 4.67 1.29
N TRP A 71 20.07 3.65 0.71
CA TRP A 71 21.25 3.03 1.30
C TRP A 71 22.57 3.70 0.95
N GLU A 72 22.75 4.14 -0.29
CA GLU A 72 24.02 4.69 -0.75
C GLU A 72 24.08 6.21 -0.57
N GLN A 73 23.00 6.93 -0.88
CA GLN A 73 22.97 8.39 -0.73
C GLN A 73 22.60 8.83 0.69
N ASN A 74 21.54 8.25 1.27
CA ASN A 74 21.01 8.70 2.56
C ASN A 74 21.56 7.89 3.76
N GLY A 75 22.49 6.95 3.54
CA GLY A 75 23.09 6.15 4.61
C GLY A 75 22.11 5.25 5.35
N GLY A 76 21.14 4.70 4.63
CA GLY A 76 20.07 3.84 5.16
C GLY A 76 18.84 4.60 5.69
N LYS A 77 18.88 5.94 5.72
CA LYS A 77 17.79 6.76 6.25
C LYS A 77 16.61 6.84 5.30
N CYS A 78 15.43 6.94 5.89
CA CYS A 78 14.15 7.08 5.22
C CYS A 78 13.30 8.12 5.97
N GLY A 79 12.50 8.90 5.24
CA GLY A 79 11.51 9.78 5.83
C GLY A 79 10.52 9.03 6.72
N VAL A 80 9.90 9.74 7.65
CA VAL A 80 9.00 9.13 8.64
C VAL A 80 7.79 8.47 7.97
N CYS A 81 7.40 8.97 6.80
CA CYS A 81 6.26 8.48 6.04
C CYS A 81 6.63 7.98 4.64
N GLY A 82 7.87 7.50 4.45
CA GLY A 82 8.30 6.79 3.23
C GLY A 82 8.88 7.65 2.12
N ASP A 83 8.92 8.97 2.32
CA ASP A 83 9.63 9.90 1.43
C ASP A 83 11.16 9.69 1.50
N ALA A 84 11.89 10.11 0.47
CA ALA A 84 13.35 10.10 0.50
C ALA A 84 13.90 11.05 1.57
N ASP A 85 14.87 10.61 2.36
CA ASP A 85 15.34 11.36 3.53
C ASP A 85 15.98 12.71 3.16
N HIS A 86 16.67 12.83 2.03
CA HIS A 86 17.28 14.11 1.64
C HIS A 86 16.28 15.19 1.17
N LEU A 87 14.99 14.87 1.03
CA LEU A 87 13.99 15.87 0.65
C LEU A 87 13.81 16.92 1.75
N THR A 88 13.49 18.15 1.34
CA THR A 88 13.20 19.25 2.25
C THR A 88 12.00 18.95 3.14
N VAL A 89 12.11 19.27 4.42
CA VAL A 89 11.02 19.13 5.40
C VAL A 89 10.09 20.37 5.35
N PRO A 90 8.75 20.20 5.46
CA PRO A 90 8.04 18.92 5.54
C PRO A 90 8.08 18.17 4.21
N ARG A 91 8.44 16.87 4.27
CA ARG A 91 8.40 16.03 3.08
C ARG A 91 6.94 15.81 2.64
N PRO A 92 6.67 15.42 1.38
CA PRO A 92 5.31 15.38 0.85
C PRO A 92 4.29 14.62 1.70
N HIS A 93 4.67 13.52 2.36
CA HIS A 93 3.79 12.69 3.16
C HIS A 93 3.94 12.90 4.67
N GLU A 94 4.74 13.87 5.10
CA GLU A 94 4.86 14.30 6.49
C GLU A 94 3.86 15.42 6.83
N ALA A 95 3.67 15.72 8.10
CA ALA A 95 2.75 16.71 8.64
C ALA A 95 3.06 18.10 8.05
N GLY A 96 2.04 18.72 7.45
CA GLY A 96 2.20 19.99 6.72
C GLY A 96 2.71 19.82 5.28
N GLY A 97 3.07 18.60 4.87
CA GLY A 97 3.34 18.24 3.48
C GLY A 97 2.06 18.17 2.63
N MET A 98 2.25 17.98 1.32
CA MET A 98 1.16 17.94 0.33
C MET A 98 0.05 16.92 0.67
N TYR A 99 0.44 15.76 1.20
CA TYR A 99 -0.46 14.65 1.55
C TYR A 99 -0.71 14.55 3.07
N GLY A 100 0.17 15.09 3.91
CA GLY A 100 0.03 15.12 5.37
C GLY A 100 -0.87 16.24 5.89
N LYS A 101 -2.17 16.15 5.54
CA LYS A 101 -3.19 17.15 5.90
C LYS A 101 -3.79 16.99 7.31
N GLY A 102 -3.44 15.91 8.02
CA GLY A 102 -3.97 15.62 9.36
C GLY A 102 -5.44 15.22 9.39
N ILE A 103 -5.97 14.71 8.28
CA ILE A 103 -7.36 14.23 8.17
C ILE A 103 -7.44 12.84 8.80
N ILE A 104 -8.28 12.70 9.83
CA ILE A 104 -8.52 11.41 10.48
C ILE A 104 -9.26 10.47 9.51
N THR A 105 -8.67 9.33 9.20
CA THR A 105 -9.24 8.35 8.24
C THR A 105 -10.02 7.24 8.92
N ARG A 106 -9.79 7.02 10.22
CA ARG A 106 -10.48 6.03 11.06
C ARG A 106 -10.57 6.45 12.53
N HIS A 107 -11.67 6.07 13.17
CA HIS A 107 -11.88 6.19 14.61
C HIS A 107 -11.92 4.80 15.27
N TYR A 108 -11.10 4.61 16.31
CA TYR A 108 -11.00 3.35 17.05
C TYR A 108 -11.14 3.53 18.55
N SER A 109 -11.38 2.42 19.25
CA SER A 109 -11.30 2.34 20.70
C SER A 109 -9.94 1.84 21.18
N VAL A 110 -9.55 2.23 22.40
CA VAL A 110 -8.39 1.65 23.09
C VAL A 110 -8.46 0.12 23.10
N GLY A 111 -7.34 -0.55 22.84
CA GLY A 111 -7.27 -2.02 22.88
C GLY A 111 -7.96 -2.74 21.72
N GLN A 112 -8.60 -2.02 20.80
CA GLN A 112 -9.33 -2.62 19.70
C GLN A 112 -8.40 -3.43 18.79
N GLU A 113 -8.86 -4.61 18.38
CA GLU A 113 -8.28 -5.34 17.26
C GLU A 113 -8.83 -4.75 15.95
N ILE A 114 -7.93 -4.18 15.15
CA ILE A 114 -8.28 -3.52 13.89
C ILE A 114 -7.89 -4.42 12.72
N GLU A 115 -8.72 -4.46 11.68
CA GLU A 115 -8.33 -5.05 10.40
C GLU A 115 -7.42 -4.07 9.65
N VAL A 116 -6.39 -4.62 9.04
CA VAL A 116 -5.42 -3.93 8.23
C VAL A 116 -5.47 -4.51 6.83
N GLU A 117 -5.56 -3.64 5.83
CA GLU A 117 -5.52 -4.04 4.42
C GLU A 117 -4.28 -3.41 3.77
N VAL A 118 -3.41 -4.25 3.23
CA VAL A 118 -2.22 -3.86 2.45
C VAL A 118 -2.36 -4.39 1.04
N GLU A 119 -2.18 -3.54 0.04
CA GLU A 119 -2.15 -3.95 -1.36
C GLU A 119 -0.70 -3.92 -1.86
N LEU A 120 -0.15 -5.09 -2.21
CA LEU A 120 1.11 -5.18 -2.95
C LEU A 120 0.82 -5.33 -4.44
N THR A 121 1.21 -4.31 -5.20
CA THR A 121 1.12 -4.33 -6.67
C THR A 121 2.36 -4.94 -7.33
N ALA A 122 3.43 -5.14 -6.56
CA ALA A 122 4.57 -6.00 -6.84
C ALA A 122 5.07 -6.58 -5.51
N ASN A 123 4.78 -7.86 -5.28
CA ASN A 123 5.13 -8.58 -4.06
C ASN A 123 6.56 -9.13 -4.14
N HIS A 124 7.42 -8.70 -3.21
CA HIS A 124 8.81 -9.15 -3.09
C HIS A 124 9.08 -9.92 -1.80
N LEU A 125 8.02 -10.53 -1.23
CA LEU A 125 8.08 -11.26 0.04
C LEU A 125 8.65 -10.39 1.16
N GLY A 126 9.02 -10.97 2.29
CA GLY A 126 9.55 -10.23 3.43
C GLY A 126 8.47 -9.98 4.48
N THR A 127 8.46 -8.80 5.09
CA THR A 127 7.71 -8.58 6.34
C THR A 127 7.04 -7.22 6.43
N PHE A 128 5.84 -7.19 6.99
CA PHE A 128 5.18 -5.95 7.41
C PHE A 128 5.36 -5.72 8.91
N VAL A 129 5.59 -4.47 9.28
CA VAL A 129 5.65 -3.98 10.66
C VAL A 129 4.71 -2.80 10.80
N MET A 130 3.97 -2.75 11.89
CA MET A 130 3.07 -1.63 12.19
C MET A 130 3.39 -1.02 13.54
N LYS A 131 3.42 0.31 13.58
CA LYS A 131 3.69 1.09 14.79
C LYS A 131 2.69 2.24 14.90
N LEU A 132 2.51 2.73 16.12
CA LEU A 132 1.62 3.84 16.42
C LEU A 132 2.39 4.98 17.08
N CYS A 133 2.02 6.23 16.82
CA CYS A 133 2.49 7.38 17.59
C CYS A 133 1.28 8.22 18.03
N PRO A 134 1.05 8.41 19.35
CA PRO A 134 0.01 9.31 19.87
C PRO A 134 0.44 10.78 19.74
N ASN A 135 0.42 11.31 18.52
CA ASN A 135 1.01 12.60 18.15
C ASN A 135 0.20 13.82 18.62
N ASN A 136 -1.13 13.77 18.57
CA ASN A 136 -2.09 14.79 19.03
C ASN A 136 -1.93 16.20 18.42
N ASN A 137 -1.06 16.38 17.43
CA ASN A 137 -0.84 17.64 16.74
C ASN A 137 -0.63 17.41 15.24
N PRO A 138 -1.66 17.60 14.39
CA PRO A 138 -1.57 17.33 12.95
C PRO A 138 -0.58 18.23 12.20
N LYS A 139 -0.07 19.30 12.83
CA LYS A 139 0.93 20.21 12.24
C LYS A 139 2.37 19.86 12.63
N GLN A 140 2.55 18.88 13.52
CA GLN A 140 3.85 18.42 13.97
C GLN A 140 4.05 16.99 13.49
N GLU A 141 5.18 16.72 12.83
CA GLU A 141 5.48 15.38 12.35
C GLU A 141 5.80 14.45 13.54
N ALA A 142 5.29 13.22 13.45
CA ALA A 142 5.61 12.19 14.43
C ALA A 142 7.08 11.80 14.30
N THR A 143 7.70 11.38 15.40
CA THR A 143 9.11 10.99 15.39
C THR A 143 9.26 9.48 15.36
N GLN A 144 10.36 8.97 14.79
CA GLN A 144 10.62 7.52 14.81
C GLN A 144 10.70 6.98 16.24
N GLU A 145 11.25 7.78 17.17
CA GLU A 145 11.32 7.46 18.60
C GLU A 145 9.94 7.37 19.26
N CYS A 146 8.91 8.02 18.70
CA CYS A 146 7.53 7.86 19.15
C CYS A 146 6.97 6.52 18.68
N PHE A 147 7.12 6.19 17.39
CA PHE A 147 6.68 4.92 16.83
C PHE A 147 7.32 3.72 17.52
N ASP A 148 8.62 3.80 17.79
CA ASP A 148 9.37 2.70 18.39
C ASP A 148 8.93 2.37 19.82
N ARG A 149 8.20 3.29 20.48
CA ARG A 149 7.58 3.05 21.80
C ARG A 149 6.25 2.29 21.74
N TYR A 150 5.58 2.25 20.59
CA TYR A 150 4.27 1.61 20.46
C TYR A 150 4.18 0.70 19.22
N PRO A 151 4.91 -0.43 19.22
CA PRO A 151 4.70 -1.47 18.21
C PRO A 151 3.29 -2.07 18.32
N LEU A 152 2.71 -2.44 17.18
CA LEU A 152 1.43 -3.13 17.12
C LEU A 152 1.66 -4.61 16.84
N TYR A 153 1.07 -5.45 17.68
CA TYR A 153 1.19 -6.91 17.59
C TYR A 153 0.06 -7.50 16.76
N ILE A 154 0.36 -8.55 16.01
CA ILE A 154 -0.63 -9.31 15.23
C ILE A 154 -1.58 -10.01 16.21
N SER A 155 -2.88 -9.79 16.02
CA SER A 155 -3.93 -10.35 16.87
C SER A 155 -3.80 -11.88 16.97
N GLY A 156 -3.93 -12.41 18.18
CA GLY A 156 -3.79 -13.84 18.45
C GLY A 156 -2.35 -14.35 18.54
N THR A 157 -1.34 -13.50 18.35
CA THR A 157 0.08 -13.86 18.44
C THR A 157 0.86 -12.94 19.38
N ARG A 158 2.16 -13.19 19.54
CA ARG A 158 3.11 -12.27 20.21
C ARG A 158 4.07 -11.60 19.23
N GLU A 159 3.81 -11.72 17.93
CA GLU A 159 4.67 -11.21 16.87
C GLU A 159 4.24 -9.79 16.48
N ASP A 160 5.21 -8.91 16.24
CA ASP A 160 5.04 -7.56 15.71
C ASP A 160 5.39 -7.48 14.20
N ARG A 161 5.67 -8.64 13.61
CA ARG A 161 6.09 -8.80 12.21
C ARG A 161 5.16 -9.78 11.49
N PHE A 162 4.45 -9.29 10.50
CA PHE A 162 3.66 -10.15 9.61
C PHE A 162 4.57 -10.66 8.51
N LEU A 163 4.83 -11.97 8.52
CA LEU A 163 5.61 -12.64 7.48
C LEU A 163 4.72 -12.90 6.27
N ILE A 164 5.13 -12.42 5.10
CA ILE A 164 4.42 -12.71 3.85
C ILE A 164 4.62 -14.19 3.49
N PRO A 165 3.55 -14.98 3.32
CA PRO A 165 3.69 -16.39 2.93
C PRO A 165 4.41 -16.56 1.59
N LEU A 166 5.23 -17.60 1.47
CA LEU A 166 6.09 -17.82 0.30
C LEU A 166 5.32 -18.24 -0.96
N ASP A 167 4.11 -18.76 -0.79
CA ASP A 167 3.20 -19.22 -1.84
C ASP A 167 2.26 -18.12 -2.35
N THR A 168 2.53 -16.86 -1.98
CA THR A 168 1.72 -15.71 -2.39
C THR A 168 1.94 -15.30 -3.84
N GLU A 169 0.89 -14.72 -4.43
CA GLU A 169 0.93 -14.22 -5.80
C GLU A 169 1.85 -12.99 -5.95
N LYS A 170 2.27 -12.72 -7.19
CA LYS A 170 3.09 -11.52 -7.53
C LYS A 170 2.39 -10.20 -7.22
N LYS A 171 1.05 -10.22 -7.10
CA LYS A 171 0.20 -9.11 -6.67
C LYS A 171 -0.82 -9.68 -5.72
N GLU A 172 -0.99 -9.07 -4.56
CA GLU A 172 -1.87 -9.61 -3.54
C GLU A 172 -2.39 -8.50 -2.61
N ILE A 173 -3.58 -8.72 -2.07
CA ILE A 173 -4.16 -7.93 -0.98
C ILE A 173 -4.04 -8.76 0.30
N PHE A 174 -3.20 -8.29 1.22
CA PHE A 174 -3.03 -8.89 2.53
C PHE A 174 -4.02 -8.27 3.51
N ARG A 175 -4.84 -9.12 4.14
CA ARG A 175 -5.69 -8.76 5.27
C ARG A 175 -5.22 -9.47 6.52
N TYR A 176 -4.93 -8.71 7.56
CA TYR A 176 -4.56 -9.25 8.88
C TYR A 176 -5.07 -8.31 9.97
N ARG A 177 -5.01 -8.75 11.22
CA ARG A 177 -5.45 -7.94 12.35
C ARG A 177 -4.28 -7.61 13.26
N VAL A 178 -4.28 -6.37 13.76
CA VAL A 178 -3.34 -5.92 14.79
C VAL A 178 -4.11 -5.34 15.97
N ARG A 179 -3.50 -5.39 17.15
CA ARG A 179 -4.11 -4.88 18.38
C ARG A 179 -3.55 -3.50 18.72
N LEU A 180 -4.44 -2.51 18.89
CA LEU A 180 -4.08 -1.20 19.41
C LEU A 180 -3.71 -1.29 20.91
N PRO A 181 -2.80 -0.43 21.43
CA PRO A 181 -2.46 -0.45 22.84
C PRO A 181 -3.68 -0.14 23.73
N PRO A 182 -3.93 -0.88 24.82
CA PRO A 182 -5.14 -0.74 25.64
C PRO A 182 -5.19 0.52 26.51
N TYR A 183 -4.09 1.30 26.55
CA TYR A 183 -3.94 2.48 27.39
C TYR A 183 -3.52 3.73 26.60
N VAL A 184 -3.55 3.68 25.27
CA VAL A 184 -3.15 4.81 24.41
C VAL A 184 -4.40 5.44 23.79
N THR A 185 -4.62 6.71 24.10
CA THR A 185 -5.63 7.54 23.44
C THR A 185 -4.97 8.69 22.69
N CYS A 186 -5.59 9.13 21.61
CA CYS A 186 -5.12 10.26 20.82
C CYS A 186 -6.25 10.88 20.01
N THR A 187 -6.25 12.21 19.93
CA THR A 187 -7.12 12.96 19.00
C THR A 187 -6.64 12.81 17.56
N GLN A 188 -5.32 12.67 17.39
CA GLN A 188 -4.66 12.32 16.14
C GLN A 188 -3.45 11.45 16.45
N CYS A 189 -3.55 10.16 16.18
CA CYS A 189 -2.42 9.25 16.10
C CYS A 189 -1.93 9.18 14.65
N VAL A 190 -0.64 8.92 14.49
CA VAL A 190 -0.10 8.42 13.22
C VAL A 190 0.12 6.93 13.37
N LEU A 191 -0.39 6.15 12.42
CA LEU A 191 -0.06 4.74 12.24
C LEU A 191 0.97 4.63 11.12
N GLN A 192 2.10 3.98 11.38
CA GLN A 192 3.18 3.77 10.43
C GLN A 192 3.21 2.29 10.03
N TRP A 193 2.86 2.00 8.79
CA TRP A 193 3.12 0.71 8.18
C TRP A 193 4.48 0.74 7.50
N THR A 194 5.33 -0.24 7.78
CA THR A 194 6.63 -0.42 7.11
C THR A 194 6.68 -1.80 6.48
N TYR A 195 7.07 -1.88 5.22
CA TYR A 195 7.33 -3.11 4.50
C TYR A 195 8.82 -3.22 4.18
N TYR A 196 9.45 -4.28 4.71
CA TYR A 196 10.81 -4.66 4.39
C TYR A 196 10.76 -5.80 3.37
N THR A 197 11.25 -5.58 2.16
CA THR A 197 11.26 -6.61 1.12
C THR A 197 12.20 -7.77 1.47
N GLY A 198 11.87 -8.96 0.97
CA GLY A 198 12.62 -10.19 1.22
C GLY A 198 13.41 -10.72 0.02
N ASN A 199 13.48 -9.98 -1.08
CA ASN A 199 14.07 -10.42 -2.34
C ASN A 199 15.55 -10.01 -2.53
N MET A 200 16.12 -9.22 -1.61
CA MET A 200 17.49 -8.72 -1.74
C MET A 200 18.51 -9.75 -1.21
N TRP A 201 19.65 -9.88 -1.89
CA TRP A 201 20.78 -10.70 -1.41
C TRP A 201 21.68 -9.88 -0.50
N GLY A 202 22.05 -10.41 0.66
CA GLY A 202 22.96 -9.71 1.56
C GLY A 202 23.51 -10.57 2.69
N ILE A 203 24.34 -9.94 3.52
CA ILE A 203 24.98 -10.58 4.68
C ILE A 203 23.99 -10.62 5.84
N CYS A 204 23.72 -11.83 6.34
CA CYS A 204 22.90 -12.11 7.51
C CYS A 204 23.66 -11.80 8.82
N ALA A 205 22.95 -11.74 9.95
CA ALA A 205 23.55 -11.42 11.25
C ALA A 205 24.65 -12.40 11.71
N ASN A 206 24.62 -13.64 11.24
CA ASN A 206 25.62 -14.68 11.50
C ASN A 206 26.82 -14.63 10.51
N GLY A 207 26.87 -13.64 9.63
CA GLY A 207 27.93 -13.48 8.62
C GLY A 207 27.77 -14.31 7.35
N THR A 208 26.74 -15.17 7.24
CA THR A 208 26.44 -15.89 6.00
C THR A 208 25.72 -14.98 5.00
N GLU A 209 25.73 -15.32 3.72
CA GLU A 209 24.95 -14.60 2.71
C GLU A 209 23.72 -15.40 2.28
N ALA A 210 22.57 -14.73 2.18
CA ALA A 210 21.33 -15.32 1.71
C ALA A 210 20.36 -14.25 1.14
N VAL A 211 19.37 -14.72 0.37
CA VAL A 211 18.21 -13.91 -0.01
C VAL A 211 17.40 -13.54 1.24
N GLY A 212 16.96 -12.28 1.33
CA GLY A 212 16.22 -11.73 2.46
C GLY A 212 17.11 -11.20 3.59
N CYS A 213 18.44 -11.28 3.44
CA CYS A 213 19.40 -10.74 4.40
C CYS A 213 19.99 -9.39 3.95
N GLY A 214 20.56 -8.67 4.91
CA GLY A 214 21.22 -7.39 4.67
C GLY A 214 20.25 -6.22 4.50
N ARG A 215 20.58 -5.33 3.56
CA ARG A 215 19.84 -4.11 3.26
C ARG A 215 18.60 -4.47 2.42
N SER A 216 17.41 -4.16 2.92
CA SER A 216 16.16 -4.35 2.17
C SER A 216 15.71 -3.06 1.51
N GLU A 217 14.96 -3.17 0.41
CA GLU A 217 14.12 -2.05 -0.01
C GLU A 217 13.02 -1.86 1.04
N THR A 218 12.76 -0.61 1.40
CA THR A 218 11.85 -0.26 2.49
C THR A 218 10.72 0.60 1.96
N PHE A 219 9.47 0.18 2.19
CA PHE A 219 8.29 1.01 1.94
C PHE A 219 7.73 1.45 3.27
N ARG A 220 7.22 2.68 3.33
CA ARG A 220 6.62 3.19 4.56
C ARG A 220 5.44 4.09 4.26
N ASN A 221 4.32 3.87 4.92
CA ASN A 221 3.14 4.72 4.77
C ASN A 221 2.65 5.17 6.14
N CYS A 222 2.08 6.37 6.20
CA CYS A 222 1.46 6.92 7.40
C CYS A 222 -0.04 7.10 7.20
N ALA A 223 -0.84 6.67 8.17
CA ALA A 223 -2.28 6.94 8.24
C ALA A 223 -2.60 7.72 9.51
N ASP A 224 -3.44 8.75 9.40
CA ASP A 224 -3.88 9.55 10.53
C ASP A 224 -5.19 8.97 11.10
N ILE A 225 -5.18 8.50 12.34
CA ILE A 225 -6.33 7.86 12.99
C ILE A 225 -6.61 8.50 14.35
N SER A 226 -7.74 8.20 14.98
CA SER A 226 -7.97 8.58 16.38
C SER A 226 -8.31 7.37 17.23
N VAL A 227 -7.92 7.42 18.50
CA VAL A 227 -8.17 6.35 19.47
C VAL A 227 -8.78 6.97 20.72
N VAL A 228 -10.02 6.56 21.03
CA VAL A 228 -10.80 7.07 22.16
C VAL A 228 -11.03 5.99 23.21
N THR A 229 -11.35 6.39 24.43
CA THR A 229 -11.78 5.45 25.48
C THR A 229 -13.16 4.89 25.17
N SER A 230 -13.39 3.62 25.51
CA SER A 230 -14.70 2.98 25.36
C SER A 230 -15.74 3.43 26.41
N THR A 231 -15.45 4.46 27.20
CA THR A 231 -16.19 4.86 28.42
C THR A 231 -17.53 5.56 28.18
N GLY A 232 -18.08 5.52 26.97
CA GLY A 232 -19.36 6.16 26.62
C GLY A 232 -20.53 5.23 26.29
N GLY A 233 -20.40 3.91 26.50
CA GLY A 233 -21.48 2.96 26.13
C GLY A 233 -21.68 2.79 24.62
N VAL A 234 -20.70 3.21 23.81
CA VAL A 234 -20.66 2.98 22.36
C VAL A 234 -19.78 1.77 22.12
N PRO A 235 -20.33 0.59 21.74
CA PRO A 235 -19.53 -0.58 21.42
C PRO A 235 -18.53 -0.26 20.30
N PRO A 236 -17.37 -0.94 20.21
CA PRO A 236 -16.37 -0.71 19.15
C PRO A 236 -16.95 -0.72 17.73
N ALA A 237 -18.01 -1.50 17.50
CA ALA A 237 -18.77 -1.56 16.25
C ALA A 237 -19.43 -0.22 15.81
N PHE A 238 -19.57 0.74 16.72
CA PHE A 238 -20.23 2.03 16.48
C PHE A 238 -19.26 3.22 16.60
N VAL A 239 -17.98 2.98 16.91
CA VAL A 239 -16.95 4.03 16.99
C VAL A 239 -16.49 4.43 15.58
N GLY A 240 -16.34 3.45 14.68
CA GLY A 240 -16.13 3.67 13.25
C GLY A 240 -17.39 3.29 12.47
N ASN A 241 -18.10 4.30 11.96
CA ASN A 241 -19.12 4.12 10.94
C ASN A 241 -18.59 4.80 9.68
N ASN A 242 -18.69 4.17 8.51
CA ASN A 242 -18.12 4.70 7.25
C ASN A 242 -18.50 6.17 6.97
N LEU A 243 -19.72 6.60 7.34
CA LEU A 243 -20.19 7.98 7.22
C LEU A 243 -19.48 8.97 8.17
N ARG A 244 -19.06 8.50 9.34
CA ARG A 244 -18.34 9.28 10.34
C ARG A 244 -16.83 9.30 10.05
N ASP A 245 -16.27 8.17 9.62
CA ASP A 245 -14.85 8.02 9.28
C ASP A 245 -14.48 8.72 7.96
N ASN A 246 -15.38 8.73 6.97
CA ASN A 246 -15.13 9.34 5.67
C ASN A 246 -16.38 10.05 5.13
N PRO A 247 -16.60 11.33 5.48
CA PRO A 247 -17.71 12.12 4.95
C PRO A 247 -17.58 12.41 3.44
N TYR A 248 -16.44 12.10 2.83
CA TYR A 248 -16.18 12.28 1.40
C TYR A 248 -16.35 11.00 0.59
N GLN A 249 -16.77 9.90 1.22
CA GLN A 249 -16.93 8.61 0.55
C GLN A 249 -17.98 8.74 -0.56
N LEU A 250 -17.55 8.49 -1.80
CA LEU A 250 -18.45 8.35 -2.93
C LEU A 250 -19.05 6.95 -2.94
N PHE A 251 -20.30 6.87 -3.39
CA PHE A 251 -21.01 5.62 -3.56
C PHE A 251 -21.53 5.50 -5.00
N TYR A 252 -21.58 4.26 -5.49
CA TYR A 252 -22.20 3.93 -6.75
C TYR A 252 -23.27 2.86 -6.55
N ARG A 253 -24.22 2.82 -7.48
CA ARG A 253 -25.29 1.85 -7.50
C ARG A 253 -25.32 1.17 -8.85
N ASP A 254 -25.37 -0.16 -8.82
CA ASP A 254 -25.59 -0.96 -10.02
C ASP A 254 -27.08 -0.88 -10.41
N TYR A 255 -27.36 -0.65 -11.70
CA TYR A 255 -28.74 -0.58 -12.20
C TYR A 255 -29.42 -1.95 -12.18
N SER A 256 -28.67 -3.04 -12.29
CA SER A 256 -29.18 -4.42 -12.17
C SER A 256 -29.54 -4.79 -10.72
N MET A 257 -28.97 -4.09 -9.73
CA MET A 257 -29.21 -4.33 -8.31
C MET A 257 -29.55 -3.02 -7.59
N PRO A 258 -30.73 -2.42 -7.87
CA PRO A 258 -31.06 -1.05 -7.43
C PRO A 258 -31.27 -0.90 -5.92
N GLN A 259 -31.31 -2.00 -5.17
CA GLN A 259 -31.40 -2.00 -3.71
C GLN A 259 -30.03 -1.97 -3.02
N THR A 260 -28.93 -2.16 -3.76
CA THR A 260 -27.59 -2.27 -3.19
C THR A 260 -26.71 -1.11 -3.63
N VAL A 261 -26.13 -0.40 -2.65
CA VAL A 261 -25.22 0.72 -2.87
C VAL A 261 -23.83 0.31 -2.38
N TYR A 262 -22.80 0.57 -3.19
CA TYR A 262 -21.42 0.16 -2.91
C TYR A 262 -20.52 1.38 -2.72
N PRO A 263 -19.60 1.36 -1.74
CA PRO A 263 -18.58 2.42 -1.61
C PRO A 263 -17.63 2.36 -2.81
N LEU A 264 -17.39 3.50 -3.44
CA LEU A 264 -16.42 3.62 -4.51
C LEU A 264 -15.00 3.66 -3.93
N ILE A 265 -14.26 2.57 -4.11
CA ILE A 265 -12.84 2.50 -3.79
C ILE A 265 -12.06 2.27 -5.07
N VAL A 266 -11.05 3.10 -5.27
CA VAL A 266 -10.26 3.15 -6.49
C VAL A 266 -9.15 2.10 -6.41
N ARG A 267 -9.34 0.97 -7.08
CA ARG A 267 -8.35 -0.12 -7.12
C ARG A 267 -7.72 -0.25 -8.51
N LYS A 268 -6.47 -0.71 -8.57
CA LYS A 268 -5.81 -1.01 -9.85
C LYS A 268 -6.35 -2.37 -10.35
N MET A 269 -7.03 -2.37 -11.50
CA MET A 269 -7.70 -3.60 -11.99
C MET A 269 -6.71 -4.74 -12.30
N PRO A 270 -7.10 -6.00 -12.02
CA PRO A 270 -6.47 -7.17 -12.62
C PRO A 270 -6.49 -7.09 -14.15
N TYR A 271 -5.48 -7.67 -14.81
CA TYR A 271 -5.39 -7.61 -16.27
C TYR A 271 -6.56 -8.32 -16.97
N ASP A 272 -7.17 -9.32 -16.33
CA ASP A 272 -8.26 -10.10 -16.92
C ASP A 272 -9.57 -9.31 -17.04
N ALA A 273 -9.85 -8.39 -16.12
CA ALA A 273 -11.00 -7.48 -16.22
C ALA A 273 -10.90 -6.46 -17.38
N ARG A 274 -9.71 -6.30 -17.99
CA ARG A 274 -9.53 -5.45 -19.18
C ARG A 274 -10.05 -6.09 -20.46
N LYS A 275 -10.16 -7.42 -20.52
CA LYS A 275 -10.57 -8.18 -21.71
C LYS A 275 -12.07 -8.27 -21.93
N ALA A 276 -12.89 -7.94 -20.94
CA ALA A 276 -14.33 -7.84 -21.14
C ALA A 276 -14.62 -6.70 -22.15
N SER A 277 -15.28 -7.04 -23.24
CA SER A 277 -15.73 -6.10 -24.27
C SER A 277 -16.73 -5.10 -23.66
N LEU A 278 -16.50 -3.81 -23.89
CA LEU A 278 -17.46 -2.76 -23.59
C LEU A 278 -18.75 -3.00 -24.40
N GLN A 279 -19.82 -3.45 -23.73
CA GLN A 279 -21.17 -3.29 -24.29
C GLN A 279 -21.64 -1.86 -24.01
N VAL A 280 -21.72 -1.06 -25.08
CA VAL A 280 -22.45 0.22 -25.04
C VAL A 280 -23.92 -0.13 -25.19
N ILE A 281 -24.65 -0.15 -24.08
CA ILE A 281 -26.12 -0.24 -24.14
C ILE A 281 -26.62 1.17 -24.45
N SER A 282 -27.07 1.39 -25.70
CA SER A 282 -27.77 2.60 -26.10
C SER A 282 -29.06 2.73 -25.27
N ASN A 283 -29.46 3.96 -24.93
CA ASN A 283 -30.72 4.24 -24.23
C ASN A 283 -31.96 4.07 -25.13
N ASP A 284 -31.83 3.38 -26.26
CA ASP A 284 -32.96 3.08 -27.12
C ASP A 284 -33.71 1.88 -26.54
N ILE A 285 -34.88 2.18 -25.98
CA ILE A 285 -35.88 1.21 -25.54
C ILE A 285 -36.30 0.40 -26.78
N SER A 286 -35.76 -0.79 -26.94
CA SER A 286 -36.42 -1.86 -27.69
C SER A 286 -36.13 -3.19 -27.01
N ASP A 287 -37.22 -3.84 -26.61
CA ASP A 287 -37.27 -5.10 -25.87
C ASP A 287 -36.44 -6.21 -26.52
N THR A 288 -35.46 -6.74 -25.79
CA THR A 288 -35.16 -8.17 -25.72
C THR A 288 -34.33 -8.44 -24.47
N GLU A 289 -34.89 -9.20 -23.54
CA GLU A 289 -34.18 -9.78 -22.39
C GLU A 289 -33.15 -10.78 -22.91
N GLU A 290 -31.86 -10.45 -22.87
CA GLU A 290 -30.81 -11.45 -22.89
C GLU A 290 -29.83 -11.21 -21.72
N ASP A 291 -29.67 -12.31 -20.98
CA ASP A 291 -28.87 -12.60 -19.80
C ASP A 291 -27.53 -11.83 -19.70
N ILE A 292 -27.39 -10.96 -18.68
CA ILE A 292 -26.10 -10.37 -18.29
C ILE A 292 -25.82 -10.76 -16.83
N SER A 293 -25.02 -11.82 -16.66
CA SER A 293 -24.63 -12.37 -15.36
C SER A 293 -23.22 -11.95 -14.89
N GLU A 294 -22.67 -10.84 -15.41
CA GLU A 294 -21.36 -10.35 -14.98
C GLU A 294 -21.43 -9.00 -14.23
N PRO A 295 -20.65 -8.81 -13.15
CA PRO A 295 -20.69 -7.60 -12.34
C PRO A 295 -20.17 -6.37 -13.10
N ILE A 296 -20.91 -5.26 -13.02
CA ILE A 296 -20.59 -4.00 -13.69
C ILE A 296 -19.43 -3.29 -12.98
N VAL A 297 -18.35 -3.01 -13.73
CA VAL A 297 -17.12 -2.37 -13.21
C VAL A 297 -16.91 -0.98 -13.82
N ILE A 298 -16.81 0.05 -12.97
CA ILE A 298 -16.59 1.45 -13.37
C ILE A 298 -15.10 1.68 -13.69
N ARG A 299 -14.80 2.13 -14.92
CA ARG A 299 -13.44 2.45 -15.38
C ARG A 299 -13.09 3.93 -15.18
N TYR A 300 -11.80 4.20 -14.98
CA TYR A 300 -11.24 5.54 -14.89
C TYR A 300 -11.29 6.31 -16.21
N ASN A 301 -12.18 7.30 -16.26
CA ASN A 301 -11.97 8.60 -16.87
C ASN A 301 -13.07 9.50 -16.30
N LEU A 302 -12.70 10.63 -15.71
CA LEU A 302 -13.64 11.56 -15.10
C LEU A 302 -14.38 12.36 -16.20
N TYR A 303 -15.17 11.66 -17.01
CA TYR A 303 -16.25 12.19 -17.86
C TYR A 303 -17.15 11.01 -18.18
N CYS A 304 -18.09 10.64 -17.28
CA CYS A 304 -19.20 9.82 -17.73
C CYS A 304 -20.40 10.71 -18.07
N VAL A 305 -20.47 11.11 -19.33
CA VAL A 305 -21.64 11.79 -19.92
C VAL A 305 -22.73 10.76 -20.29
N SER A 306 -22.48 9.45 -20.21
CA SER A 306 -23.52 8.43 -20.43
C SER A 306 -23.16 7.03 -19.89
N CYS A 307 -22.78 6.89 -18.62
CA CYS A 307 -22.77 5.56 -17.97
C CYS A 307 -24.13 5.36 -17.33
N MET A 308 -24.66 4.13 -17.38
CA MET A 308 -25.66 3.65 -16.42
C MET A 308 -25.00 3.50 -15.04
N VAL A 309 -24.46 4.59 -14.48
CA VAL A 309 -24.01 4.71 -13.09
C VAL A 309 -24.31 6.13 -12.64
N LYS A 310 -25.21 6.26 -11.68
CA LYS A 310 -25.50 7.54 -11.02
C LYS A 310 -24.61 7.61 -9.78
N VAL A 311 -23.55 8.40 -9.86
CA VAL A 311 -22.63 8.65 -8.73
C VAL A 311 -23.23 9.77 -7.89
N TRP A 312 -23.37 9.56 -6.58
CA TRP A 312 -23.90 10.55 -5.66
C TRP A 312 -22.85 10.88 -4.60
N ALA A 313 -22.68 12.16 -4.30
CA ALA A 313 -21.97 12.61 -3.10
C ALA A 313 -23.00 12.74 -1.97
N VAL A 314 -22.87 11.94 -0.91
CA VAL A 314 -23.73 12.09 0.27
C VAL A 314 -23.18 13.25 1.10
N HIS A 315 -23.74 14.44 0.91
CA HIS A 315 -23.52 15.55 1.85
C HIS A 315 -24.36 15.27 3.10
N GLY A 316 -23.70 14.95 4.21
CA GLY A 316 -24.36 14.91 5.52
C GLY A 316 -24.76 16.31 5.93
N MET A 317 -26.04 16.65 5.80
CA MET A 317 -26.66 17.71 6.60
C MET A 317 -27.10 17.08 7.92
N GLY A 318 -26.47 17.53 9.01
CA GLY A 318 -26.82 17.25 10.40
C GLY A 318 -26.22 18.32 11.27
#